data_AF-A0A6I4MSC6-F1
#
_entry.id   AF-A0A6I4MSC6-F1
#
_cell.length_a   1.000
_cell.length_b   1.000
_cell.length_c   1.000
_cell.angle_alpha   90.00
_cell.angle_beta   90.00
_cell.angle_gamma   90.00
#
_symmetry.space_group_name_H-M   'P 1'
#
loop_
_entity.id
_entity.type
_entity.pdbx_description
1 polymer ?
#
loop_
_entity_poly.entity_id
_entity_poly.type
_entity_poly.pdbx_seq_one_letter_code
_entity_poly.pdbx_strand_id
1 'polypeptide(L)'
;MRDRGASGRRRRPERGADRFGAQREVVAGADPVVTKVEWDPVAPEELRDAATGRGVNAVSSSSAPHIVREMLEPLGPAPGLRVLEIGTGTGWNAALIAKITGPHRVTSVEIAPDLAGTARRNLERAGYAVNVVTGDGEAGHAGDAPYDRVIATAAVRTLPYAWVEQTRPGGVIVVPWGPTFHPDCPVARLEVRDGGVAEGRFHVPGWFMPLRDQRDPPSAFDEAEERWEAAGRPDVRRYGVTVTSEGQSVWLDRPENPVGVKQA
;
A
#
# COMPACT_ATOMS: atom_id res chain seq x y z
N MET A 1 -8.75 -46.24 -7.04
CA MET A 1 -7.37 -46.76 -6.89
C MET A 1 -6.49 -46.12 -7.96
N ARG A 2 -5.29 -45.66 -7.58
CA ARG A 2 -4.22 -44.95 -8.34
C ARG A 2 -4.16 -43.42 -8.20
N ASP A 3 -3.68 -43.04 -7.02
CA ASP A 3 -2.55 -42.15 -6.71
C ASP A 3 -1.78 -41.48 -7.87
N ARG A 4 -1.58 -40.15 -7.75
CA ARG A 4 -0.44 -39.39 -8.29
C ARG A 4 -0.11 -38.22 -7.35
N GLY A 5 0.54 -38.52 -6.23
CA GLY A 5 1.37 -37.55 -5.54
C GLY A 5 2.61 -37.17 -6.36
N ALA A 6 2.84 -35.87 -6.52
CA ALA A 6 4.16 -35.33 -6.81
C ALA A 6 4.36 -34.08 -5.94
N SER A 7 5.09 -34.29 -4.86
CA SER A 7 5.49 -33.29 -3.88
C SER A 7 6.46 -32.28 -4.51
N GLY A 8 6.05 -31.02 -4.58
CA GLY A 8 6.94 -29.89 -4.86
C GLY A 8 7.89 -29.68 -3.69
N ARG A 9 8.98 -30.45 -3.64
CA ARG A 9 10.09 -30.20 -2.72
C ARG A 9 10.70 -28.84 -3.07
N ARG A 10 10.54 -27.85 -2.18
CA ARG A 10 11.29 -26.59 -2.20
C ARG A 10 12.78 -26.92 -2.26
N ARG A 11 13.43 -26.64 -3.39
CA ARG A 11 14.90 -26.71 -3.46
C ARG A 11 15.48 -25.55 -2.66
N ARG A 12 16.32 -25.86 -1.68
CA ARG A 12 17.19 -24.85 -1.06
C ARG A 12 18.16 -24.32 -2.13
N PRO A 13 18.40 -23.00 -2.21
CA PRO A 13 19.46 -22.48 -3.07
C PRO A 13 20.81 -23.03 -2.58
N GLU A 14 21.60 -23.57 -3.50
CA GLU A 14 22.97 -23.98 -3.23
C GLU A 14 23.82 -22.74 -2.90
N ARG A 15 24.61 -22.80 -1.82
CA ARG A 15 25.55 -21.73 -1.46
C ARG A 15 26.60 -21.62 -2.57
N GLY A 16 26.54 -20.55 -3.35
CA GLY A 16 27.50 -20.26 -4.41
C GLY A 16 26.90 -19.80 -5.74
N ALA A 17 25.58 -19.88 -5.92
CA ALA A 17 24.91 -19.31 -7.08
C ALA A 17 25.01 -17.77 -7.06
N ASP A 18 25.29 -17.18 -8.23
CA ASP A 18 25.37 -15.75 -8.47
C ASP A 18 24.23 -15.01 -7.74
N ARG A 19 24.60 -14.23 -6.71
CA ARG A 19 23.65 -13.48 -5.89
C ARG A 19 22.78 -12.55 -6.74
N PHE A 20 23.26 -12.14 -7.92
CA PHE A 20 22.49 -11.32 -8.87
C PHE A 20 21.49 -12.14 -9.71
N GLY A 21 21.83 -13.38 -10.09
CA GLY A 21 20.94 -14.28 -10.83
C GLY A 21 19.69 -14.68 -10.03
N ALA A 22 19.88 -15.09 -8.78
CA ALA A 22 18.76 -15.43 -7.90
C ALA A 22 17.89 -14.23 -7.52
N GLN A 23 18.49 -13.04 -7.37
CA GLN A 23 17.74 -11.80 -7.18
C GLN A 23 16.94 -11.42 -8.43
N ARG A 24 17.47 -11.64 -9.64
CA ARG A 24 16.76 -11.37 -10.89
C ARG A 24 15.52 -12.23 -11.08
N GLU A 25 15.58 -13.53 -10.75
CA GLU A 25 14.40 -14.41 -10.84
C GLU A 25 13.31 -14.02 -9.83
N VAL A 26 13.69 -13.62 -8.62
CA VAL A 26 12.73 -13.15 -7.60
C VAL A 26 12.13 -11.79 -7.97
N VAL A 27 12.92 -10.86 -8.50
CA VAL A 27 12.46 -9.54 -8.99
C VAL A 27 11.65 -9.65 -10.28
N ALA A 28 11.90 -10.66 -11.11
CA ALA A 28 11.11 -10.96 -12.31
C ALA A 28 9.85 -11.80 -11.99
N GLY A 29 9.69 -12.25 -10.74
CA GLY A 29 8.49 -12.92 -10.27
C GLY A 29 7.29 -11.98 -10.19
N ALA A 30 6.09 -12.56 -10.20
CA ALA A 30 4.85 -11.82 -10.03
C ALA A 30 4.50 -11.56 -8.55
N ASP A 31 5.34 -12.00 -7.61
CA ASP A 31 5.12 -11.98 -6.17
C ASP A 31 5.79 -10.76 -5.52
N PRO A 32 5.29 -10.29 -4.35
CA PRO A 32 5.97 -9.26 -3.59
C PRO A 32 7.29 -9.78 -3.02
N VAL A 33 8.28 -8.89 -2.91
CA VAL A 33 9.59 -9.22 -2.33
C VAL A 33 9.72 -8.53 -0.98
N VAL A 34 9.76 -9.31 0.10
CA VAL A 34 10.01 -8.76 1.45
C VAL A 34 11.42 -8.17 1.50
N THR A 35 11.50 -6.88 1.84
CA THR A 35 12.75 -6.10 1.87
C THR A 35 13.22 -5.84 3.30
N LYS A 36 12.33 -5.89 4.28
CA LYS A 36 12.66 -5.72 5.70
C LYS A 36 11.73 -6.53 6.59
N VAL A 37 12.32 -7.15 7.61
CA VAL A 37 11.63 -7.84 8.69
C VAL A 37 12.05 -7.28 10.03
N GLU A 38 11.13 -7.28 10.99
CA GLU A 38 11.39 -7.01 12.41
C GLU A 38 11.16 -8.31 13.20
N TRP A 39 11.76 -8.39 14.39
CA TRP A 39 11.56 -9.55 15.26
C TRP A 39 10.15 -9.56 15.83
N ASP A 40 9.50 -10.73 15.83
CA ASP A 40 8.19 -10.92 16.42
C ASP A 40 8.27 -11.78 17.70
N PRO A 41 8.09 -11.20 18.90
CA PRO A 41 8.05 -11.94 20.16
C PRO A 41 6.86 -12.89 20.27
N VAL A 42 5.75 -12.59 19.61
CA VAL A 42 4.45 -13.25 19.83
C VAL A 42 4.02 -14.12 18.67
N ALA A 43 4.88 -14.29 17.66
CA ALA A 43 4.60 -15.18 16.54
C ALA A 43 4.22 -16.59 17.04
N PRO A 44 3.16 -17.20 16.47
CA PRO A 44 2.83 -18.61 16.68
C PRO A 44 4.05 -19.52 16.45
N GLU A 45 4.16 -20.60 17.20
CA GLU A 45 5.34 -21.49 17.17
C GLU A 45 5.61 -22.03 15.76
N GLU A 46 4.55 -22.28 15.00
CA GLU A 46 4.59 -22.78 13.62
C GLU A 46 5.17 -21.77 12.63
N LEU A 47 5.15 -20.47 12.96
CA LEU A 47 5.66 -19.38 12.14
C LEU A 47 7.07 -18.92 12.56
N ARG A 48 7.65 -19.55 13.59
CA ARG A 48 9.01 -19.23 14.05
C ARG A 48 10.05 -19.92 13.18
N ASP A 49 11.16 -19.23 12.94
CA ASP A 49 12.31 -19.82 12.27
C ASP A 49 12.86 -20.99 13.09
N ALA A 50 12.92 -22.18 12.49
CA ALA A 50 13.28 -23.41 13.19
C ALA A 50 14.72 -23.43 13.72
N ALA A 51 15.63 -22.60 13.17
CA ALA A 51 17.02 -22.53 13.62
C ALA A 51 17.22 -21.58 14.80
N THR A 52 16.42 -20.52 14.89
CA THR A 52 16.56 -19.48 15.90
C THR A 52 15.45 -19.49 16.95
N GLY A 53 14.34 -20.21 16.70
CA GLY A 53 13.16 -20.25 17.55
C GLY A 53 12.41 -18.92 17.60
N ARG A 54 12.65 -18.01 16.63
CA ARG A 54 12.16 -16.63 16.64
C ARG A 54 11.16 -16.38 15.51
N GLY A 55 10.10 -15.65 15.82
CA GLY A 55 9.20 -15.09 14.82
C GLY A 55 9.82 -13.89 14.10
N VAL A 56 9.37 -13.66 12.88
CA VAL A 56 9.69 -12.46 12.11
C VAL A 56 8.43 -11.91 11.47
N ASN A 57 8.26 -10.59 11.54
CA ASN A 57 7.18 -9.88 10.87
C ASN A 57 7.74 -9.06 9.72
N ALA A 58 7.15 -9.21 8.53
CA ALA A 58 7.49 -8.38 7.39
C ALA A 58 6.98 -6.95 7.63
N VAL A 59 7.88 -5.98 7.52
CA VAL A 59 7.59 -4.54 7.77
C VAL A 59 7.90 -3.66 6.57
N SER A 60 8.49 -4.22 5.52
CA SER A 60 8.57 -3.59 4.20
C SER A 60 8.65 -4.66 3.13
N SER A 61 8.05 -4.36 1.97
CA SER A 61 8.20 -5.17 0.76
C SER A 61 8.21 -4.28 -0.47
N SER A 62 8.83 -4.76 -1.54
CA SER A 62 8.54 -4.29 -2.89
C SER A 62 7.24 -4.96 -3.33
N SER A 63 6.20 -4.17 -3.56
CA SER A 63 4.91 -4.66 -4.02
C SER A 63 5.03 -5.43 -5.34
N ALA A 64 4.16 -6.41 -5.52
CA ALA A 64 4.11 -7.20 -6.74
C ALA A 64 3.86 -6.32 -7.98
N PRO A 65 4.45 -6.64 -9.15
CA PRO A 65 4.26 -5.81 -10.34
C PRO A 65 2.80 -5.64 -10.79
N HIS A 66 1.97 -6.67 -10.61
CA HIS A 66 0.56 -6.63 -11.01
C HIS A 66 -0.24 -5.63 -10.16
N ILE A 67 -0.07 -5.63 -8.83
CA ILE A 67 -0.81 -4.69 -7.97
C ILE A 67 -0.34 -3.24 -8.16
N VAL A 68 0.96 -3.03 -8.42
CA VAL A 68 1.47 -1.69 -8.77
C VAL A 68 0.79 -1.18 -10.04
N ARG A 69 0.64 -2.01 -11.07
CA ARG A 69 -0.13 -1.65 -12.27
C ARG A 69 -1.58 -1.32 -11.94
N GLU A 70 -2.26 -2.18 -11.16
CA GLU A 70 -3.66 -2.01 -10.77
C GLU A 70 -3.92 -0.73 -9.96
N MET A 71 -2.90 -0.19 -9.27
CA MET A 71 -2.99 1.09 -8.57
C MET A 71 -2.60 2.28 -9.45
N LEU A 72 -1.61 2.13 -10.33
CA LEU A 72 -1.18 3.20 -11.23
C LEU A 72 -2.21 3.51 -12.32
N GLU A 73 -2.97 2.52 -12.81
CA GLU A 73 -4.06 2.72 -13.77
C GLU A 73 -5.14 3.70 -13.25
N PRO A 74 -5.76 3.49 -12.08
CA PRO A 74 -6.74 4.43 -11.51
C PRO A 74 -6.12 5.73 -10.99
N LEU A 75 -4.83 5.71 -10.59
CA LEU A 75 -4.08 6.92 -10.26
C LEU A 75 -3.97 7.83 -11.49
N GLY A 76 -3.74 7.25 -12.67
CA GLY A 76 -3.59 8.00 -13.91
C GLY A 76 -2.51 9.08 -13.85
N PRO A 77 -1.24 8.73 -13.54
CA PRO A 77 -0.12 9.66 -13.66
C PRO A 77 0.01 10.09 -15.13
N ALA A 78 0.36 11.34 -15.35
CA ALA A 78 0.52 11.91 -16.69
C ALA A 78 1.67 12.93 -16.69
N PRO A 79 2.25 13.24 -17.88
CA PRO A 79 3.33 14.21 -17.99
C PRO A 79 3.00 15.54 -17.30
N GLY A 80 3.91 16.04 -16.46
CA GLY A 80 3.80 17.30 -15.74
C GLY A 80 3.06 17.24 -14.40
N LEU A 81 2.30 16.18 -14.10
CA LEU A 81 1.58 16.06 -12.83
C LEU A 81 2.54 15.84 -11.65
N ARG A 82 2.30 16.55 -10.55
CA ARG A 82 2.93 16.36 -9.24
C ARG A 82 2.27 15.22 -8.49
N VAL A 83 3.10 14.30 -7.99
CA VAL A 83 2.64 13.09 -7.33
C VAL A 83 3.30 12.99 -5.95
N LEU A 84 2.48 12.74 -4.94
CA LEU A 84 2.92 12.28 -3.62
C LEU A 84 2.79 10.76 -3.56
N GLU A 85 3.87 10.09 -3.19
CA GLU A 85 3.88 8.68 -2.83
C GLU A 85 4.14 8.52 -1.33
N ILE A 86 3.34 7.70 -0.66
CA ILE A 86 3.54 7.30 0.74
C ILE A 86 4.00 5.85 0.78
N GLY A 87 5.19 5.61 1.35
CA GLY A 87 5.84 4.29 1.40
C GLY A 87 6.85 4.07 0.27
N THR A 88 7.97 4.82 0.28
CA THR A 88 8.98 4.71 -0.80
C THR A 88 9.54 3.30 -0.95
N GLY A 89 9.81 2.58 0.15
CA GLY A 89 10.36 1.23 0.13
C GLY A 89 11.66 1.13 -0.68
N THR A 90 11.62 0.45 -1.83
CA THR A 90 12.78 0.30 -2.74
C THR A 90 13.03 1.51 -3.63
N GLY A 91 12.05 2.40 -3.78
CA GLY A 91 12.02 3.48 -4.77
C GLY A 91 11.53 3.05 -6.16
N TRP A 92 11.12 1.79 -6.35
CA TRP A 92 10.73 1.28 -7.65
C TRP A 92 9.45 1.93 -8.21
N ASN A 93 8.38 2.00 -7.41
CA ASN A 93 7.14 2.63 -7.84
C ASN A 93 7.32 4.14 -8.08
N ALA A 94 8.05 4.85 -7.21
CA ALA A 94 8.49 6.22 -7.43
C ALA A 94 9.17 6.44 -8.80
N ALA A 95 10.04 5.52 -9.21
CA ALA A 95 10.73 5.57 -10.50
C ALA A 95 9.76 5.40 -11.69
N LEU A 96 8.79 4.49 -11.59
CA LEU A 96 7.75 4.30 -12.60
C LEU A 96 6.90 5.57 -12.77
N ILE A 97 6.50 6.18 -11.65
CA ILE A 97 5.74 7.43 -11.66
C ILE A 97 6.58 8.53 -12.30
N ALA A 98 7.84 8.70 -11.88
CA ALA A 98 8.74 9.73 -12.42
C ALA A 98 9.03 9.56 -13.91
N LYS A 99 9.07 8.30 -14.40
CA LYS A 99 9.19 8.01 -15.83
C LYS A 99 8.03 8.58 -16.65
N ILE A 100 6.83 8.62 -16.08
CA ILE A 100 5.60 9.10 -16.73
C ILE A 100 5.44 10.60 -16.55
N THR A 101 5.63 11.11 -15.34
CA THR A 101 5.35 12.51 -14.99
C THR A 101 6.49 13.46 -15.36
N GLY A 102 7.72 12.94 -15.43
CA GLY A 102 8.93 13.71 -15.69
C GLY A 102 9.76 13.97 -14.42
N PRO A 103 10.96 14.54 -14.58
CA PRO A 103 11.88 14.76 -13.47
C PRO A 103 11.34 15.78 -12.46
N HIS A 104 11.66 15.59 -11.18
CA HIS A 104 11.28 16.49 -10.08
C HIS A 104 9.76 16.65 -9.87
N ARG A 105 8.96 15.69 -10.35
CA ARG A 105 7.50 15.67 -10.19
C ARG A 105 7.00 14.72 -9.12
N VAL A 106 7.88 13.92 -8.54
CA VAL A 106 7.51 12.91 -7.54
C VAL A 106 8.18 13.24 -6.21
N THR A 107 7.36 13.34 -5.17
CA THR A 107 7.79 13.36 -3.78
C THR A 107 7.37 12.04 -3.16
N SER A 108 8.30 11.31 -2.54
CA SER A 108 8.04 10.00 -1.94
C SER A 108 8.49 9.99 -0.49
N VAL A 109 7.59 9.65 0.43
CA VAL A 109 7.81 9.70 1.87
C VAL A 109 8.03 8.28 2.42
N GLU A 110 9.10 8.09 3.19
CA GLU A 110 9.44 6.83 3.84
C GLU A 110 9.78 7.05 5.32
N ILE A 111 9.13 6.26 6.17
CA ILE A 111 9.25 6.38 7.62
C ILE A 111 10.57 5.81 8.14
N ALA A 112 11.12 4.79 7.49
CA ALA A 112 12.36 4.14 7.91
C ALA A 112 13.60 4.81 7.28
N PRO A 113 14.49 5.45 8.06
CA PRO A 113 15.62 6.21 7.52
C PRO A 113 16.58 5.40 6.65
N ASP A 114 16.79 4.12 6.99
CA ASP A 114 17.65 3.19 6.25
C ASP A 114 17.06 2.81 4.87
N LEU A 115 15.75 2.60 4.81
CA LEU A 115 15.03 2.36 3.55
C LEU A 115 15.03 3.62 2.68
N ALA A 116 14.73 4.78 3.26
CA ALA A 116 14.76 6.05 2.54
C ALA A 116 16.15 6.33 1.94
N GLY A 117 17.22 6.08 2.70
CA GLY A 117 18.60 6.19 2.21
C GLY A 117 18.92 5.21 1.08
N THR A 118 18.37 3.99 1.15
CA THR A 118 18.52 2.97 0.09
C THR A 118 17.76 3.36 -1.18
N ALA A 119 16.52 3.82 -1.05
CA ALA A 119 15.72 4.29 -2.17
C ALA A 119 16.39 5.47 -2.91
N ARG A 120 16.92 6.46 -2.18
CA ARG A 120 17.68 7.58 -2.77
C ARG A 120 18.81 7.08 -3.66
N ARG A 121 19.64 6.15 -3.17
CA ARG A 121 20.75 5.57 -3.94
C ARG A 121 20.27 4.78 -5.15
N ASN A 122 19.18 4.04 -5.03
CA ASN A 122 18.61 3.27 -6.13
C ASN A 122 18.11 4.18 -7.25
N LEU A 123 17.38 5.24 -6.88
CA LEU A 123 16.81 6.23 -7.79
C LEU A 123 17.91 7.03 -8.50
N GLU A 124 18.94 7.47 -7.77
CA GLU A 124 20.12 8.14 -8.33
C GLU A 124 20.83 7.25 -9.36
N ARG A 125 21.12 5.99 -8.99
CA ARG A 125 21.74 5.01 -9.90
C ARG A 125 20.91 4.72 -11.15
N ALA A 126 19.59 4.75 -11.02
CA ALA A 126 18.66 4.54 -12.12
C ALA A 126 18.39 5.82 -12.94
N GLY A 127 18.92 6.99 -12.52
CA GLY A 127 18.77 8.26 -13.21
C GLY A 127 17.40 8.93 -13.04
N TYR A 128 16.68 8.65 -11.96
CA TYR A 128 15.37 9.25 -11.69
C TYR A 128 15.46 10.35 -10.62
N ALA A 129 15.07 11.56 -10.99
CA ALA A 129 15.00 12.71 -10.10
C ALA A 129 13.69 12.71 -9.29
N VAL A 130 13.71 12.02 -8.15
CA VAL A 130 12.60 11.93 -7.18
C VAL A 130 13.04 12.57 -5.86
N ASN A 131 12.17 13.38 -5.26
CA ASN A 131 12.38 13.91 -3.91
C ASN A 131 12.00 12.84 -2.88
N VAL A 132 12.97 12.14 -2.30
CA VAL A 132 12.71 11.15 -1.24
C VAL A 132 12.85 11.83 0.12
N VAL A 133 11.76 11.87 0.87
CA VAL A 133 11.66 12.46 2.20
C VAL A 133 11.67 11.35 3.25
N THR A 134 12.49 11.51 4.30
CA THR A 134 12.43 10.63 5.47
C THR A 134 11.48 11.27 6.48
N GLY A 135 10.38 10.61 6.80
CA GLY A 135 9.36 11.16 7.68
C GLY A 135 8.11 10.29 7.73
N ASP A 136 7.17 10.69 8.59
CA ASP A 136 5.89 10.02 8.69
C ASP A 136 5.00 10.40 7.50
N GLY A 137 4.52 9.37 6.79
CA GLY A 137 3.65 9.52 5.64
C GLY A 137 2.24 9.99 5.99
N GLU A 138 1.78 9.83 7.23
CA GLU A 138 0.45 10.32 7.64
C GLU A 138 0.33 11.83 7.51
N ALA A 139 1.41 12.56 7.77
CA ALA A 139 1.47 14.01 7.59
C ALA A 139 1.59 14.43 6.11
N GLY A 140 1.75 13.48 5.18
CA GLY A 140 2.06 13.76 3.78
C GLY A 140 3.39 14.51 3.63
N HIS A 141 3.43 15.48 2.72
CA HIS A 141 4.55 16.42 2.60
C HIS A 141 4.10 17.79 2.11
N ALA A 142 3.72 18.67 3.04
CA ALA A 142 3.20 20.00 2.71
C ALA A 142 4.15 20.89 1.88
N GLY A 143 5.46 20.63 1.91
CA GLY A 143 6.47 21.45 1.23
C GLY A 143 6.36 21.48 -0.29
N ASP A 144 5.84 20.41 -0.91
CA ASP A 144 5.67 20.30 -2.37
C ASP A 144 4.19 20.32 -2.82
N ALA A 145 3.26 20.48 -1.87
CA ALA A 145 1.85 20.60 -2.12
C ALA A 145 1.52 21.88 -2.95
N PRO A 146 0.39 21.93 -3.69
CA PRO A 146 -0.60 20.87 -3.83
C PRO A 146 -0.18 19.79 -4.85
N TYR A 147 -0.67 18.58 -4.63
CA TYR A 147 -0.47 17.42 -5.50
C TYR A 147 -1.64 17.23 -6.46
N ASP A 148 -1.33 16.77 -7.67
CA ASP A 148 -2.31 16.30 -8.64
C ASP A 148 -2.79 14.88 -8.31
N ARG A 149 -1.90 14.09 -7.71
CA ARG A 149 -2.09 12.67 -7.41
C ARG A 149 -1.44 12.32 -6.09
N VAL A 150 -2.10 11.48 -5.31
CA VAL A 150 -1.54 10.87 -4.11
C VAL A 150 -1.71 9.36 -4.21
N ILE A 151 -0.66 8.61 -3.92
CA ILE A 151 -0.70 7.16 -3.85
C ILE A 151 -0.02 6.69 -2.56
N ALA A 152 -0.63 5.73 -1.86
CA ALA A 152 -0.01 5.07 -0.74
C ALA A 152 0.23 3.60 -1.07
N THR A 153 1.43 3.10 -0.80
CA THR A 153 1.81 1.67 -0.90
C THR A 153 1.88 1.02 0.49
N ALA A 154 1.11 1.58 1.43
CA ALA A 154 0.84 1.05 2.76
C ALA A 154 -0.65 1.25 3.07
N ALA A 155 -1.27 0.29 3.74
CA ALA A 155 -2.70 0.28 4.00
C ALA A 155 -3.10 1.26 5.11
N VAL A 156 -4.28 1.86 4.95
CA VAL A 156 -4.90 2.71 5.97
C VAL A 156 -6.17 2.06 6.53
N ARG A 157 -6.42 2.21 7.81
CA ARG A 157 -7.76 2.02 8.39
C ARG A 157 -8.59 3.30 8.29
N THR A 158 -7.92 4.44 8.33
CA THR A 158 -8.46 5.79 8.37
C THR A 158 -7.59 6.65 7.44
N LEU A 159 -8.16 7.19 6.35
CA LEU A 159 -7.40 8.09 5.46
C LEU A 159 -6.93 9.34 6.23
N PRO A 160 -5.61 9.64 6.29
CA PRO A 160 -5.15 10.88 6.90
C PRO A 160 -5.68 12.09 6.13
N TYR A 161 -6.37 13.01 6.82
CA TYR A 161 -6.96 14.18 6.17
C TYR A 161 -5.92 15.10 5.52
N ALA A 162 -4.68 15.11 6.02
CA ALA A 162 -3.56 15.83 5.41
C ALA A 162 -3.36 15.47 3.92
N TRP A 163 -3.68 14.24 3.51
CA TRP A 163 -3.59 13.83 2.10
C TRP A 163 -4.66 14.50 1.24
N VAL A 164 -5.86 14.69 1.80
CA VAL A 164 -6.95 15.42 1.13
C VAL A 164 -6.60 16.89 1.04
N GLU A 165 -6.15 17.49 2.15
CA GLU A 165 -5.77 18.91 2.22
C GLU A 165 -4.62 19.27 1.28
N GLN A 166 -3.64 18.37 1.12
CA GLN A 166 -2.50 18.57 0.22
C GLN A 166 -2.79 18.24 -1.24
N THR A 167 -4.00 17.78 -1.58
CA THR A 167 -4.39 17.44 -2.95
C THR A 167 -5.29 18.54 -3.51
N ARG A 168 -5.01 18.99 -4.74
CA ARG A 168 -5.85 20.01 -5.37
C ARG A 168 -7.27 19.47 -5.67
N PRO A 169 -8.29 20.34 -5.79
CA PRO A 169 -9.55 19.95 -6.40
C PRO A 169 -9.36 19.31 -7.79
N GLY A 170 -10.09 18.23 -8.05
CA GLY A 170 -9.94 17.33 -9.19
C GLY A 170 -8.72 16.40 -9.12
N GLY A 171 -7.96 16.43 -8.01
CA GLY A 171 -6.87 15.51 -7.75
C GLY A 171 -7.36 14.12 -7.33
N VAL A 172 -6.52 13.11 -7.50
CA VAL A 172 -6.88 11.70 -7.25
C VAL A 172 -6.02 11.10 -6.15
N ILE A 173 -6.64 10.38 -5.23
CA ILE A 173 -5.97 9.61 -4.18
C ILE A 173 -6.22 8.12 -4.43
N VAL A 174 -5.16 7.31 -4.46
CA VAL A 174 -5.24 5.84 -4.54
C VAL A 174 -4.57 5.22 -3.33
N VAL A 175 -5.29 4.37 -2.60
CA VAL A 175 -4.85 3.89 -1.30
C VAL A 175 -5.43 2.50 -0.99
N PRO A 176 -4.62 1.54 -0.53
CA PRO A 176 -5.12 0.27 -0.02
C PRO A 176 -5.73 0.47 1.37
N TRP A 177 -6.81 -0.25 1.64
CA TRP A 177 -7.57 -0.12 2.88
C TRP A 177 -7.42 -1.37 3.73
N GLY A 178 -7.23 -1.19 5.04
CA GLY A 178 -7.18 -2.28 6.00
C GLY A 178 -8.55 -2.95 6.21
N PRO A 179 -8.58 -4.09 6.91
CA PRO A 179 -9.78 -4.87 7.17
C PRO A 179 -10.70 -4.16 8.18
N THR A 180 -11.44 -3.15 7.72
CA THR A 180 -12.36 -2.37 8.56
C THR A 180 -13.84 -2.66 8.26
N PHE A 181 -14.14 -3.01 7.01
CA PHE A 181 -15.51 -3.30 6.55
C PHE A 181 -15.59 -4.48 5.57
N HIS A 182 -14.45 -4.92 5.01
CA HIS A 182 -14.37 -6.00 4.04
C HIS A 182 -13.07 -6.79 4.28
N PRO A 183 -13.10 -8.13 4.23
CA PRO A 183 -11.92 -8.97 4.48
C PRO A 183 -10.85 -8.92 3.39
N ASP A 184 -11.13 -8.34 2.22
CA ASP A 184 -10.24 -8.37 1.05
C ASP A 184 -9.26 -7.18 1.00
N CYS A 185 -9.29 -6.32 2.01
CA CYS A 185 -8.43 -5.14 2.15
C CYS A 185 -8.35 -4.32 0.84
N PRO A 186 -9.47 -3.77 0.35
CA PRO A 186 -9.50 -3.28 -1.02
C PRO A 186 -8.78 -1.96 -1.24
N VAL A 187 -8.44 -1.68 -2.49
CA VAL A 187 -7.91 -0.38 -2.93
C VAL A 187 -9.04 0.59 -3.23
N ALA A 188 -8.99 1.77 -2.59
CA ALA A 188 -9.86 2.90 -2.86
C ALA A 188 -9.24 3.84 -3.90
N ARG A 189 -10.08 4.40 -4.77
CA ARG A 189 -9.78 5.56 -5.61
C ARG A 189 -10.74 6.69 -5.25
N LEU A 190 -10.20 7.78 -4.71
CA LEU A 190 -10.96 8.98 -4.35
C LEU A 190 -10.61 10.13 -5.27
N GLU A 191 -11.58 10.99 -5.53
CA GLU A 191 -11.39 12.29 -6.15
C GLU A 191 -11.62 13.38 -5.10
N VAL A 192 -10.69 14.34 -5.02
CA VAL A 192 -10.82 15.49 -4.15
C VAL A 192 -11.65 16.54 -4.85
N ARG A 193 -12.78 16.90 -4.25
CA ARG A 193 -13.72 17.93 -4.72
C ARG A 193 -13.40 19.28 -4.09
N ASP A 194 -14.01 20.33 -4.62
CA ASP A 194 -14.00 21.64 -3.98
C ASP A 194 -14.52 21.55 -2.53
N GLY A 195 -13.93 22.33 -1.63
CA GLY A 195 -14.29 22.33 -0.21
C GLY A 195 -13.61 21.26 0.65
N GLY A 196 -12.58 20.57 0.15
CA GLY A 196 -11.77 19.65 0.95
C GLY A 196 -12.45 18.30 1.22
N VAL A 197 -13.37 17.89 0.35
CA VAL A 197 -14.05 16.60 0.44
C VAL A 197 -13.42 15.62 -0.55
N ALA A 198 -12.94 14.47 -0.08
CA ALA A 198 -12.55 13.38 -0.96
C ALA A 198 -13.65 12.30 -0.98
N GLU A 199 -14.08 11.88 -2.16
CA GLU A 199 -15.09 10.84 -2.30
C GLU A 199 -14.72 9.85 -3.40
N GLY A 200 -14.98 8.56 -3.17
CA GLY A 200 -14.53 7.52 -4.08
C GLY A 200 -15.16 6.17 -3.85
N ARG A 201 -14.70 5.19 -4.64
CA ARG A 201 -15.11 3.79 -4.56
C ARG A 201 -13.91 2.87 -4.39
N PHE A 202 -14.19 1.66 -3.90
CA PHE A 202 -13.24 0.58 -3.85
C PHE A 202 -13.29 -0.24 -5.15
N HIS A 203 -12.18 -0.84 -5.57
CA HIS A 203 -12.08 -1.45 -6.90
C HIS A 203 -11.64 -2.91 -6.91
N VAL A 204 -10.52 -3.20 -6.25
CA VAL A 204 -9.85 -4.50 -6.26
C VAL A 204 -9.37 -4.86 -4.86
N PRO A 205 -9.31 -6.15 -4.49
CA PRO A 205 -8.58 -6.62 -3.32
C PRO A 205 -7.11 -6.16 -3.36
N GLY A 206 -6.54 -5.79 -2.20
CA GLY A 206 -5.21 -5.18 -2.14
C GLY A 206 -4.54 -5.33 -0.77
N TRP A 207 -3.82 -6.43 -0.59
CA TRP A 207 -3.15 -6.71 0.67
C TRP A 207 -1.82 -5.95 0.76
N PHE A 208 -1.80 -4.91 1.58
CA PHE A 208 -0.62 -4.11 1.86
C PHE A 208 -0.29 -4.11 3.35
N MET A 209 0.98 -3.86 3.66
CA MET A 209 1.39 -3.62 5.05
C MET A 209 0.74 -2.32 5.55
N PRO A 210 0.19 -2.28 6.77
CA PRO A 210 -0.44 -1.08 7.29
C PRO A 210 0.59 0.03 7.55
N LEU A 211 0.14 1.29 7.50
CA LEU A 211 0.89 2.41 8.06
C LEU A 211 1.27 2.11 9.52
N ARG A 212 2.39 2.67 9.97
CA ARG A 212 3.04 2.29 11.24
C ARG A 212 2.08 2.44 12.43
N ASP A 213 1.32 3.53 12.46
CA ASP A 213 0.39 3.85 13.55
C ASP A 213 -1.04 3.35 13.30
N GLN A 214 -1.29 2.77 12.12
CA GLN A 214 -2.58 2.18 11.75
C GLN A 214 -2.59 0.65 11.74
N ARG A 215 -1.60 -0.01 12.35
CA ARG A 215 -1.54 -1.47 12.45
C ARG A 215 -2.86 -2.06 12.97
N ASP A 216 -3.25 -3.17 12.36
CA ASP A 216 -4.51 -3.83 12.65
C ASP A 216 -4.44 -4.55 14.01
N PRO A 217 -5.50 -4.46 14.85
CA PRO A 217 -5.63 -5.32 16.01
C PRO A 217 -5.80 -6.79 15.57
N PRO A 218 -5.48 -7.77 16.44
CA PRO A 218 -5.61 -9.18 16.10
C PRO A 218 -7.00 -9.60 15.60
N SER A 219 -8.07 -8.94 16.08
CA SER A 219 -9.47 -9.23 15.71
C SER A 219 -9.94 -8.57 14.41
N ALA A 220 -9.13 -7.73 13.76
CA ALA A 220 -9.60 -6.87 12.68
C ALA A 220 -10.19 -7.63 11.49
N PHE A 221 -9.57 -8.75 11.11
CA PHE A 221 -10.04 -9.58 10.02
C PHE A 221 -11.36 -10.27 10.36
N ASP A 222 -11.47 -10.88 11.53
CA ASP A 222 -12.69 -11.54 12.00
C ASP A 222 -13.84 -10.51 12.05
N GLU A 223 -13.60 -9.33 12.62
CA GLU A 223 -14.59 -8.25 12.68
C GLU A 223 -15.02 -7.74 11.29
N ALA A 224 -14.08 -7.64 10.34
CA ALA A 224 -14.37 -7.22 8.98
C ALA A 224 -15.17 -8.29 8.22
N GLU A 225 -14.85 -9.57 8.42
CA GLU A 225 -15.58 -10.70 7.85
C GLU A 225 -17.02 -10.73 8.39
N GLU A 226 -17.21 -10.67 9.71
CA GLU A 226 -18.55 -10.61 10.33
C GLU A 226 -19.40 -9.46 9.78
N ARG A 227 -18.82 -8.26 9.64
CA ARG A 227 -19.51 -7.09 9.06
C ARG A 227 -19.89 -7.30 7.60
N TRP A 228 -18.99 -7.86 6.80
CA TRP A 228 -19.22 -8.14 5.39
C TRP A 228 -20.30 -9.22 5.20
N GLU A 229 -20.28 -10.27 6.02
CA GLU A 229 -21.31 -11.30 6.03
C GLU A 229 -22.68 -10.75 6.43
N ALA A 230 -22.73 -9.94 7.49
CA ALA A 230 -23.96 -9.27 7.93
C ALA A 230 -24.54 -8.33 6.86
N ALA A 231 -23.69 -7.75 6.01
CA ALA A 231 -24.09 -6.94 4.86
C ALA A 231 -24.56 -7.76 3.63
N GLY A 232 -24.58 -9.10 3.73
CA GLY A 232 -24.98 -10.00 2.64
C GLY A 232 -23.88 -10.28 1.63
N ARG A 233 -22.61 -10.21 2.05
CA ARG A 233 -21.41 -10.47 1.25
C ARG A 233 -21.36 -9.67 -0.08
N PRO A 234 -21.56 -8.35 -0.05
CA PRO A 234 -21.54 -7.54 -1.26
C PRO A 234 -20.13 -7.48 -1.89
N ASP A 235 -20.08 -7.39 -3.22
CA ASP A 235 -18.83 -7.15 -3.96
C ASP A 235 -18.19 -5.82 -3.53
N VAL A 236 -16.87 -5.80 -3.46
CA VAL A 236 -16.11 -4.65 -2.97
C VAL A 236 -16.42 -3.35 -3.71
N ARG A 237 -16.78 -3.41 -5.00
CA ARG A 237 -17.08 -2.23 -5.84
C ARG A 237 -18.39 -1.53 -5.46
N ARG A 238 -19.23 -2.20 -4.68
CA ARG A 238 -20.43 -1.60 -4.11
C ARG A 238 -20.10 -0.64 -2.98
N TYR A 239 -18.96 -0.79 -2.33
CA TYR A 239 -18.54 0.13 -1.28
C TYR A 239 -17.93 1.40 -1.86
N GLY A 240 -18.06 2.48 -1.10
CA GLY A 240 -17.29 3.69 -1.29
C GLY A 240 -17.02 4.40 0.02
N VAL A 241 -16.33 5.52 -0.06
CA VAL A 241 -15.89 6.28 1.10
C VAL A 241 -15.95 7.77 0.81
N THR A 242 -16.36 8.52 1.82
CA THR A 242 -16.35 9.99 1.84
C THR A 242 -15.51 10.45 3.02
N VAL A 243 -14.56 11.34 2.78
CA VAL A 243 -13.59 11.88 3.75
C VAL A 243 -13.70 13.41 3.77
N THR A 244 -13.76 13.97 4.97
CA THR A 244 -13.87 15.41 5.25
C THR A 244 -12.95 15.77 6.41
N SER A 245 -12.81 17.07 6.72
CA SER A 245 -12.09 17.53 7.91
C SER A 245 -12.73 17.09 9.24
N GLU A 246 -13.99 16.65 9.21
CA GLU A 246 -14.74 16.19 10.39
C GLU A 246 -14.75 14.65 10.52
N GLY A 247 -13.96 13.95 9.70
CA GLY A 247 -13.85 12.49 9.69
C GLY A 247 -14.34 11.86 8.38
N GLN A 248 -14.54 10.54 8.42
CA GLN A 248 -14.85 9.74 7.24
C GLN A 248 -15.94 8.69 7.46
N SER A 249 -16.62 8.35 6.37
CA SER A 249 -17.67 7.34 6.34
C SER A 249 -17.46 6.41 5.15
N VAL A 250 -17.31 5.12 5.43
CA VAL A 250 -17.49 4.07 4.42
C VAL A 250 -19.00 3.84 4.25
N TRP A 251 -19.43 3.55 3.03
CA TRP A 251 -20.84 3.36 2.69
C TRP A 251 -21.04 2.25 1.66
N LEU A 252 -22.23 1.66 1.62
CA LEU A 252 -22.62 0.61 0.68
C LEU A 252 -23.62 1.13 -0.35
N ASP A 253 -23.30 0.99 -1.62
CA ASP A 253 -23.98 1.49 -2.82
C ASP A 253 -23.98 3.02 -2.96
N ARG A 254 -24.35 3.75 -1.90
CA ARG A 254 -24.52 5.21 -1.87
C ARG A 254 -24.13 5.84 -0.51
N PRO A 255 -23.66 7.11 -0.48
CA PRO A 255 -23.23 7.79 0.74
C PRO A 255 -24.24 7.82 1.90
N GLU A 256 -25.54 7.78 1.60
CA GLU A 256 -26.60 7.80 2.62
C GLU A 256 -26.79 6.44 3.32
N ASN A 257 -26.01 5.43 2.96
CA ASN A 257 -26.04 4.09 3.55
C ASN A 257 -24.66 3.76 4.18
N PRO A 258 -24.29 4.40 5.30
CA PRO A 258 -23.00 4.21 5.94
C PRO A 258 -22.84 2.79 6.49
N VAL A 259 -21.61 2.30 6.50
CA VAL A 259 -21.21 0.99 7.03
C VAL A 259 -20.26 1.18 8.19
N GLY A 260 -20.59 0.56 9.33
CA GLY A 260 -19.80 0.69 10.56
C GLY A 260 -19.99 2.04 11.26
N VAL A 261 -19.06 2.36 12.17
CA VAL A 261 -19.07 3.62 12.94
C VAL A 261 -18.25 4.66 12.17
N LYS A 262 -18.76 5.89 12.08
CA LYS A 262 -18.03 7.03 11.52
C LYS A 262 -16.69 7.17 12.25
N GLN A 263 -15.59 7.13 11.52
CA GLN A 263 -14.26 7.29 12.11
C GLN A 263 -13.96 8.80 12.17
N ALA A 264 -13.68 9.28 13.38
CA ALA A 264 -13.25 10.65 13.65
C ALA A 264 -11.79 10.86 13.26
#